data_AF-A0A523NQA6-F1
#
_entry.id   AF-A0A523NQA6-F1
#
_cell.length_a   1.000
_cell.length_b   1.000
_cell.length_c   1.000
_cell.angle_alpha   90.00
_cell.angle_beta   90.00
_cell.angle_gamma   90.00
#
_symmetry.space_group_name_H-M   'P 1'
#
loop_
_entity.id
_entity.type
_entity.pdbx_description
1 polymer ?
#
loop_
_entity_poly.entity_id
_entity_poly.type
_entity_poly.pdbx_seq_one_letter_code
_entity_poly.pdbx_strand_id
1 'polypeptide(L)'
;MLLTVQNVPAEPRIGVGELNSLMVQHLPQKNPQARGKPLTVFEQRLTLFPGEPPVTFLIPGFKNYHCGQCHQPERLVAKAAQRMRGVFARLRREMPAIKKIPLRQYIIQPYTDALLQPGQMAHATFDTIRVSPATILIDAKVYDGATHRHETLHLTQPFLGRVNELEAYGFNIRSSAQFLILKYPYFADVVQAYFVPEMDRIMKDYFARTIREDLKVPREVQWFLNRFDETALKKLDQAVAGLIPLLQEVSRLNREHPLKAAYWSDRLGIDAFLLELSAVKLLPLPEVTVSDKTRAQAFSIFELQMSKDDNTRLGYVIDRKKESLMTLKYGKSPADAAQRLALYFHFLKQRFLDSEGNILLGVPDPVDFRNFVERKIQEVEKMVAYPGMTAIERQAGQAFIEAMK
;
A
#
# COMPACT_ATOMS: atom_id res chain seq x y z
N MET A 1 14.68 15.03 26.81
CA MET A 1 15.92 15.15 26.01
C MET A 1 15.54 14.95 24.55
N LEU A 2 15.45 16.05 23.79
CA LEU A 2 15.11 16.03 22.36
C LEU A 2 16.26 15.36 21.61
N LEU A 3 16.03 14.16 21.09
CA LEU A 3 16.93 13.57 20.09
C LEU A 3 16.81 14.43 18.84
N THR A 4 17.82 15.26 18.62
CA THR A 4 18.06 15.94 17.35
C THR A 4 18.14 14.86 16.28
N VAL A 5 17.10 14.80 15.43
CA VAL A 5 17.17 14.05 14.18
C VAL A 5 18.25 14.75 13.38
N GLN A 6 19.46 14.18 13.36
CA GLN A 6 20.46 14.63 12.41
C GLN A 6 19.81 14.51 11.03
N ASN A 7 19.64 15.65 10.36
CA ASN A 7 19.37 15.68 8.93
C ASN A 7 20.59 15.07 8.27
N VAL A 8 20.60 13.74 8.15
CA VAL A 8 21.56 13.02 7.33
C VAL A 8 21.33 13.55 5.90
N PRO A 9 22.34 14.15 5.25
CA PRO A 9 22.21 14.61 3.87
C PRO A 9 21.72 13.43 3.02
N ALA A 10 20.69 13.64 2.20
CA ALA A 10 20.24 12.63 1.26
C ALA A 10 21.45 12.25 0.38
N GLU A 11 21.80 10.95 0.36
CA GLU A 11 22.84 10.47 -0.54
C GLU A 11 22.43 10.83 -1.99
N PRO A 12 23.38 11.21 -2.86
CA PRO A 12 23.06 11.49 -4.26
C PRO A 12 22.35 10.28 -4.88
N ARG A 13 21.20 10.53 -5.53
CA ARG A 13 20.42 9.47 -6.18
C ARG A 13 21.30 8.77 -7.20
N ILE A 14 21.38 7.45 -7.07
CA ILE A 14 22.16 6.62 -7.99
C ILE A 14 21.47 6.49 -9.34
N GLY A 15 22.25 6.35 -10.40
CA GLY A 15 21.71 6.07 -11.74
C GLY A 15 21.22 4.63 -11.88
N VAL A 16 20.37 4.37 -12.88
CA VAL A 16 19.85 3.01 -13.17
C VAL A 16 20.98 1.99 -13.40
N GLY A 17 22.08 2.40 -14.05
CA GLY A 17 23.25 1.53 -14.26
C GLY A 17 23.99 1.16 -12.97
N GLU A 18 24.17 2.12 -12.07
CA GLU A 18 24.79 1.89 -10.76
C GLU A 18 23.91 1.00 -9.89
N LEU A 19 22.59 1.24 -9.86
CA LEU A 19 21.65 0.38 -9.15
C LEU A 19 21.68 -1.05 -9.71
N ASN A 20 21.72 -1.22 -11.03
CA ASN A 20 21.82 -2.54 -11.64
C ASN A 20 23.05 -3.30 -11.15
N SER A 21 24.22 -2.67 -11.14
CA SER A 21 25.46 -3.28 -10.64
C SER A 21 25.34 -3.74 -9.20
N LEU A 22 24.69 -2.95 -8.33
CA LEU A 22 24.42 -3.34 -6.94
C LEU A 22 23.41 -4.49 -6.83
N MET A 23 22.36 -4.49 -7.65
CA MET A 23 21.31 -5.52 -7.61
C MET A 23 21.80 -6.88 -8.11
N VAL A 24 22.67 -6.92 -9.13
CA VAL A 24 23.25 -8.17 -9.65
C VAL A 24 24.04 -8.92 -8.58
N GLN A 25 24.63 -8.21 -7.62
CA GLN A 25 25.37 -8.82 -6.50
C GLN A 25 24.45 -9.49 -5.47
N HIS A 26 23.16 -9.16 -5.46
CA HIS A 26 22.25 -9.44 -4.35
C HIS A 26 20.88 -9.98 -4.81
N LEU A 27 20.91 -10.92 -5.75
CA LEU A 27 19.70 -11.54 -6.30
C LEU A 27 19.02 -12.50 -5.32
N PRO A 28 17.68 -12.42 -5.17
CA PRO A 28 16.92 -13.42 -4.43
C PRO A 28 17.15 -14.83 -5.00
N GLN A 29 17.39 -15.78 -4.11
CA GLN A 29 17.54 -17.20 -4.44
C GLN A 29 16.21 -17.95 -4.26
N LYS A 30 16.10 -19.19 -4.76
CA LYS A 30 14.96 -20.04 -4.43
C LYS A 30 15.10 -20.56 -3.00
N ASN A 31 13.99 -20.65 -2.25
CA ASN A 31 13.99 -21.16 -0.88
C ASN A 31 14.60 -22.58 -0.82
N PRO A 32 15.73 -22.77 -0.11
CA PRO A 32 16.43 -24.05 -0.04
C PRO A 32 15.83 -25.00 1.01
N GLN A 33 15.04 -24.49 1.96
CA GLN A 33 14.28 -25.34 2.90
C GLN A 33 13.21 -26.15 2.18
N ALA A 34 12.68 -25.64 1.06
CA ALA A 34 11.81 -26.42 0.17
C ALA A 34 12.53 -27.64 -0.46
N ARG A 35 13.86 -27.70 -0.38
CA ARG A 35 14.70 -28.84 -0.80
C ARG A 35 15.27 -29.64 0.39
N GLY A 36 14.72 -29.45 1.60
CA GLY A 36 15.14 -30.16 2.81
C GLY A 36 16.48 -29.72 3.41
N LYS A 37 17.04 -28.58 2.97
CA LYS A 37 18.33 -28.09 3.51
C LYS A 37 18.11 -27.16 4.70
N PRO A 38 18.70 -27.44 5.87
CA PRO A 38 18.67 -26.50 7.00
C PRO A 38 19.52 -25.27 6.68
N LEU A 39 19.02 -24.09 7.06
CA LEU A 39 19.74 -22.84 6.93
C LEU A 39 20.36 -22.45 8.27
N THR A 40 21.64 -22.06 8.24
CA THR A 40 22.25 -21.40 9.39
C THR A 40 21.71 -19.98 9.44
N VAL A 41 21.08 -19.62 10.57
CA VAL A 41 20.51 -18.29 10.76
C VAL A 41 21.49 -17.46 11.58
N PHE A 42 21.87 -16.30 11.05
CA PHE A 42 22.47 -15.27 11.91
C PHE A 42 21.33 -14.54 12.62
N GLU A 43 21.44 -14.43 13.94
CA GLU A 43 20.46 -13.75 14.78
C GLU A 43 21.17 -12.72 15.66
N GLN A 44 20.58 -11.53 15.77
CA GLN A 44 21.00 -10.52 16.73
C GLN A 44 19.78 -9.75 17.24
N ARG A 45 19.69 -9.60 18.56
CA ARG A 45 18.61 -8.84 19.21
C ARG A 45 19.10 -7.43 19.53
N LEU A 46 18.34 -6.42 19.12
CA LEU A 46 18.66 -5.02 19.35
C LEU A 46 17.43 -4.24 19.82
N THR A 47 17.62 -3.35 20.78
CA THR A 47 16.61 -2.37 21.15
C THR A 47 16.69 -1.17 20.20
N LEU A 48 15.59 -0.88 19.50
CA LEU A 48 15.53 0.27 18.58
C LEU A 48 15.40 1.59 19.33
N PHE A 49 14.53 1.65 20.34
CA PHE A 49 14.31 2.82 21.19
C PHE A 49 14.30 2.45 22.67
N PRO A 50 14.82 3.31 23.57
CA PRO A 50 14.75 3.06 25.01
C PRO A 50 13.31 2.83 25.50
N GLY A 51 13.11 1.82 26.35
CA GLY A 51 11.80 1.45 26.89
C GLY A 51 10.93 0.59 25.97
N GLU A 52 11.36 0.30 24.74
CA GLU A 52 10.67 -0.61 23.83
C GLU A 52 11.27 -2.03 23.88
N PRO A 53 10.47 -3.08 23.63
CA PRO A 53 10.98 -4.44 23.52
C PRO A 53 12.06 -4.56 22.44
N PRO A 54 13.06 -5.44 22.61
CA PRO A 54 14.08 -5.68 21.60
C PRO A 54 13.47 -6.34 20.35
N VAL A 55 13.98 -5.95 19.19
CA VAL A 55 13.67 -6.53 17.89
C VAL A 55 14.70 -7.60 17.54
N THR A 56 14.25 -8.76 17.10
CA THR A 56 15.12 -9.84 16.62
C THR A 56 15.42 -9.64 15.13
N PHE A 57 16.66 -9.32 14.80
CA PHE A 57 17.13 -9.24 13.41
C PHE A 57 17.68 -10.58 12.97
N LEU A 58 17.21 -11.07 11.82
CA LEU A 58 17.59 -12.36 11.26
C LEU A 58 18.16 -12.21 9.85
N ILE A 59 19.21 -12.97 9.57
CA ILE A 59 19.74 -13.18 8.21
C ILE A 59 19.84 -14.70 7.97
N PRO A 60 18.73 -15.35 7.55
CA PRO A 60 18.72 -16.78 7.30
C PRO A 60 19.62 -17.13 6.12
N GLY A 61 20.49 -18.13 6.30
CA GLY A 61 21.39 -18.60 5.27
C GLY A 61 22.63 -17.75 5.05
N PHE A 62 22.97 -16.83 5.97
CA PHE A 62 24.12 -15.92 5.79
C PHE A 62 25.42 -16.65 5.40
N LYS A 63 25.74 -17.75 6.10
CA LYS A 63 26.88 -18.61 5.76
C LYS A 63 26.62 -19.45 4.50
N ASN A 64 25.40 -20.00 4.38
CA ASN A 64 25.01 -20.89 3.27
C ASN A 64 25.09 -20.21 1.90
N TYR A 65 24.86 -18.91 1.83
CA TYR A 65 24.94 -18.10 0.61
C TYR A 65 26.28 -17.36 0.46
N HIS A 66 27.28 -17.71 1.27
CA HIS A 66 28.61 -17.09 1.24
C HIS A 66 28.61 -15.56 1.44
N CYS A 67 27.58 -15.01 2.10
CA CYS A 67 27.46 -13.56 2.32
C CYS A 67 28.63 -12.98 3.13
N GLY A 68 29.28 -13.81 3.96
CA GLY A 68 30.46 -13.45 4.74
C GLY A 68 31.71 -13.07 3.91
N GLN A 69 31.73 -13.36 2.61
CA GLN A 69 32.84 -12.97 1.72
C GLN A 69 32.85 -11.46 1.45
N CYS A 70 31.69 -10.82 1.47
CA CYS A 70 31.54 -9.40 1.15
C CYS A 70 31.03 -8.57 2.33
N HIS A 71 30.36 -9.21 3.30
CA HIS A 71 29.62 -8.53 4.36
C HIS A 71 29.94 -9.08 5.74
N GLN A 72 29.81 -8.22 6.75
CA GLN A 72 29.77 -8.64 8.15
C GLN A 72 28.32 -8.60 8.64
N PRO A 73 27.79 -9.70 9.21
CA PRO A 73 26.38 -9.78 9.54
C PRO A 73 25.98 -8.76 10.63
N GLU A 74 26.84 -8.50 11.60
CA GLU A 74 26.64 -7.48 12.65
C GLU A 74 26.52 -6.08 12.05
N ARG A 75 27.33 -5.77 11.02
CA ARG A 75 27.26 -4.48 10.32
C ARG A 75 25.97 -4.34 9.53
N LEU A 76 25.49 -5.42 8.89
CA LEU A 76 24.22 -5.41 8.17
C LEU A 76 23.06 -5.17 9.13
N VAL A 77 23.04 -5.88 10.27
CA VAL A 77 22.03 -5.68 11.32
C VAL A 77 22.08 -4.27 11.89
N ALA A 78 23.27 -3.72 12.19
CA ALA A 78 23.42 -2.36 12.68
C ALA A 78 22.85 -1.32 11.69
N LYS A 79 23.13 -1.49 10.39
CA LYS A 79 22.58 -0.63 9.33
C LYS A 79 21.06 -0.75 9.22
N ALA A 80 20.52 -1.97 9.25
CA ALA A 80 19.07 -2.19 9.23
C ALA A 80 18.40 -1.56 10.45
N ALA A 81 18.96 -1.74 11.65
CA ALA A 81 18.46 -1.14 12.88
C ALA A 81 18.48 0.40 12.83
N GLN A 82 19.57 1.01 12.36
CA GLN A 82 19.65 2.47 12.18
C GLN A 82 18.58 2.98 11.20
N ARG A 83 18.37 2.28 10.09
CA ARG A 83 17.30 2.62 9.14
C ARG A 83 15.92 2.54 9.78
N MET A 84 15.62 1.43 10.48
CA MET A 84 14.31 1.27 11.12
C MET A 84 14.06 2.33 12.20
N ARG A 85 15.09 2.80 12.92
CA ARG A 85 14.97 3.96 13.81
C ARG A 85 14.52 5.21 13.04
N GLY A 86 15.15 5.50 11.89
CA GLY A 86 14.75 6.61 11.03
C GLY A 86 13.31 6.48 10.52
N VAL A 87 12.94 5.29 10.04
CA VAL A 87 11.58 4.98 9.57
C VAL A 87 10.54 5.17 10.68
N PHE A 88 10.81 4.65 11.88
CA PHE A 88 9.90 4.77 13.03
C PHE A 88 9.74 6.22 13.47
N ALA A 89 10.84 6.96 13.56
CA ALA A 89 10.82 8.37 13.92
C ALA A 89 10.00 9.19 12.92
N ARG A 90 10.18 8.93 11.63
CA ARG A 90 9.41 9.56 10.54
C ARG A 90 7.93 9.22 10.63
N LEU A 91 7.60 7.93 10.78
CA LEU A 91 6.21 7.46 10.89
C LEU A 91 5.49 8.09 12.09
N ARG A 92 6.10 8.10 13.28
CA ARG A 92 5.54 8.72 14.50
C ARG A 92 5.31 10.22 14.33
N ARG A 93 6.21 10.92 13.63
CA ARG A 93 6.08 12.36 13.35
C ARG A 93 4.90 12.65 12.40
N GLU A 94 4.80 11.88 11.33
CA GLU A 94 3.79 12.08 10.27
C GLU A 94 2.41 11.49 10.65
N MET A 95 2.36 10.54 11.60
CA MET A 95 1.13 9.96 12.15
C MET A 95 1.20 9.85 13.68
N PRO A 96 1.01 10.97 14.41
CA PRO A 96 1.13 11.00 15.88
C PRO A 96 0.16 10.06 16.62
N ALA A 97 -0.94 9.67 15.97
CA ALA A 97 -1.88 8.69 16.51
C ALA A 97 -1.29 7.27 16.62
N ILE A 98 -0.20 6.96 15.91
CA ILE A 98 0.53 5.69 16.05
C ILE A 98 1.39 5.75 17.31
N LYS A 99 0.87 5.18 18.40
CA LYS A 99 1.60 5.13 19.68
C LYS A 99 2.62 4.00 19.75
N LYS A 100 2.36 2.87 19.08
CA LYS A 100 3.19 1.67 19.11
C LYS A 100 3.37 1.12 17.70
N ILE A 101 4.59 0.70 17.39
CA ILE A 101 4.92 -0.02 16.17
C ILE A 101 5.43 -1.41 16.60
N PRO A 102 4.65 -2.49 16.39
CA PRO A 102 4.92 -3.79 17.01
C PRO A 102 5.94 -4.63 16.21
N LEU A 103 7.00 -4.02 15.65
CA LEU A 103 8.05 -4.80 15.02
C LEU A 103 8.77 -5.65 16.08
N ARG A 104 8.60 -6.97 16.03
CA ARG A 104 9.30 -7.93 16.90
C ARG A 104 10.41 -8.66 16.15
N GLN A 105 10.30 -8.75 14.83
CA GLN A 105 11.30 -9.44 14.01
C GLN A 105 11.52 -8.73 12.67
N TYR A 106 12.78 -8.68 12.24
CA TYR A 106 13.15 -8.12 10.94
C TYR A 106 14.07 -9.10 10.22
N ILE A 107 13.63 -9.61 9.07
CA ILE A 107 14.31 -10.69 8.34
C ILE A 107 14.85 -10.16 7.03
N ILE A 108 16.17 -10.18 6.86
CA ILE A 108 16.82 -9.98 5.57
C ILE A 108 16.82 -11.34 4.86
N GLN A 109 15.79 -11.58 4.05
CA GLN A 109 15.51 -12.85 3.42
C GLN A 109 16.22 -12.95 2.06
N PRO A 110 17.26 -13.79 1.91
CA PRO A 110 17.99 -13.93 0.64
C PRO A 110 17.29 -14.87 -0.35
N TYR A 111 16.03 -15.25 -0.10
CA TYR A 111 15.26 -16.16 -0.95
C TYR A 111 13.80 -15.76 -1.10
N THR A 112 13.14 -16.23 -2.17
CA THR A 112 11.70 -16.04 -2.40
C THR A 112 10.90 -17.27 -1.96
N ASP A 113 9.77 -17.06 -1.30
CA ASP A 113 8.84 -18.10 -0.86
C ASP A 113 7.38 -17.57 -0.83
N ALA A 114 6.47 -18.27 -0.15
CA ALA A 114 5.06 -17.88 -0.12
C ALA A 114 4.80 -16.56 0.63
N LEU A 115 5.70 -16.16 1.53
CA LEU A 115 5.58 -14.90 2.31
C LEU A 115 6.25 -13.72 1.60
N LEU A 116 7.18 -14.00 0.68
CA LEU A 116 7.79 -13.01 -0.19
C LEU A 116 7.70 -13.51 -1.63
N GLN A 117 6.53 -13.28 -2.26
CA GLN A 117 6.19 -13.79 -3.58
C GLN A 117 7.22 -13.35 -4.63
N PRO A 118 7.34 -14.08 -5.75
CA PRO A 118 8.17 -13.64 -6.87
C PRO A 118 7.80 -12.20 -7.29
N GLY A 119 8.77 -11.29 -7.22
CA GLY A 119 8.59 -9.86 -7.54
C GLY A 119 8.23 -8.97 -6.34
N GLN A 120 7.79 -9.52 -5.21
CA GLN A 120 7.72 -8.77 -3.96
C GLN A 120 9.12 -8.60 -3.37
N MET A 121 9.46 -7.36 -3.05
CA MET A 121 10.76 -7.01 -2.51
C MET A 121 10.73 -6.94 -0.99
N ALA A 122 9.64 -6.46 -0.42
CA ALA A 122 9.40 -6.50 1.02
C ALA A 122 7.96 -6.89 1.28
N HIS A 123 7.72 -7.40 2.48
CA HIS A 123 6.39 -7.72 2.96
C HIS A 123 6.36 -7.72 4.50
N ALA A 124 5.33 -7.12 5.07
CA ALA A 124 5.01 -7.20 6.49
C ALA A 124 4.06 -8.37 6.78
N THR A 125 4.36 -9.13 7.84
CA THR A 125 3.54 -10.25 8.32
C THR A 125 3.42 -10.17 9.84
N PHE A 126 2.24 -9.75 10.32
CA PHE A 126 1.91 -9.48 11.74
C PHE A 126 2.86 -8.49 12.41
N ASP A 127 3.91 -9.01 13.06
CA ASP A 127 4.93 -8.24 13.80
C ASP A 127 6.32 -8.34 13.13
N THR A 128 6.37 -8.84 11.90
CA THR A 128 7.60 -9.15 11.17
C THR A 128 7.67 -8.40 9.86
N ILE A 129 8.82 -7.82 9.55
CA ILE A 129 9.11 -7.37 8.17
C ILE A 129 10.12 -8.32 7.57
N ARG A 130 9.77 -8.88 6.42
CA ARG A 130 10.66 -9.66 5.56
C ARG A 130 11.09 -8.79 4.39
N VAL A 131 12.39 -8.69 4.13
CA VAL A 131 12.91 -7.90 3.00
C VAL A 131 13.94 -8.67 2.21
N SER A 132 13.91 -8.50 0.89
CA SER A 132 15.03 -8.86 0.04
C SER A 132 16.20 -7.88 0.21
N PRO A 133 17.44 -8.31 -0.01
CA PRO A 133 18.58 -7.40 -0.12
C PRO A 133 18.41 -6.30 -1.17
N ALA A 134 17.73 -6.59 -2.29
CA ALA A 134 17.45 -5.59 -3.33
C ALA A 134 16.58 -4.42 -2.81
N THR A 135 15.60 -4.71 -1.95
CA THR A 135 14.78 -3.67 -1.29
C THR A 135 15.62 -2.73 -0.47
N ILE A 136 16.61 -3.27 0.25
CA ILE A 136 17.50 -2.48 1.10
C ILE A 136 18.27 -1.46 0.27
N LEU A 137 18.66 -1.84 -0.95
CA LEU A 137 19.37 -0.98 -1.90
C LEU A 137 18.42 0.04 -2.54
N ILE A 138 17.34 -0.43 -3.15
CA ILE A 138 16.36 0.43 -3.84
C ILE A 138 15.78 1.44 -2.85
N ASP A 139 15.39 1.00 -1.66
CA ASP A 139 14.69 1.88 -0.74
C ASP A 139 15.60 2.99 -0.19
N ALA A 140 16.87 2.68 0.10
CA ALA A 140 17.80 3.69 0.58
C ALA A 140 18.31 4.62 -0.52
N LYS A 141 18.53 4.10 -1.73
CA LYS A 141 19.20 4.84 -2.82
C LYS A 141 18.23 5.50 -3.80
N VAL A 142 16.97 5.08 -3.82
CA VAL A 142 15.96 5.55 -4.78
C VAL A 142 14.74 6.13 -4.07
N TYR A 143 14.16 5.39 -3.13
CA TYR A 143 12.86 5.71 -2.55
C TYR A 143 12.91 6.46 -1.21
N ASP A 144 14.09 6.81 -0.71
CA ASP A 144 14.27 7.56 0.55
C ASP A 144 13.53 6.91 1.75
N GLY A 145 13.61 5.58 1.86
CA GLY A 145 13.01 4.83 2.95
C GLY A 145 11.49 4.61 2.83
N ALA A 146 10.87 4.98 1.71
CA ALA A 146 9.42 4.87 1.52
C ALA A 146 8.92 3.42 1.59
N THR A 147 9.64 2.44 1.05
CA THR A 147 9.25 1.02 1.12
C THR A 147 9.27 0.50 2.55
N HIS A 148 10.33 0.72 3.33
CA HIS A 148 10.33 0.22 4.72
C HIS A 148 9.27 0.93 5.55
N ARG A 149 8.98 2.20 5.24
CA ARG A 149 7.92 2.97 5.90
C ARG A 149 6.52 2.46 5.55
N HIS A 150 6.28 2.07 4.30
CA HIS A 150 5.07 1.39 3.82
C HIS A 150 4.85 0.09 4.61
N GLU A 151 5.85 -0.80 4.63
CA GLU A 151 5.75 -2.07 5.37
C GLU A 151 5.60 -1.87 6.89
N THR A 152 6.28 -0.85 7.44
CA THR A 152 6.15 -0.53 8.87
C THR A 152 4.74 -0.06 9.23
N LEU A 153 4.08 0.68 8.34
CA LEU A 153 2.70 1.11 8.57
C LEU A 153 1.76 -0.09 8.68
N HIS A 154 1.95 -1.12 7.85
CA HIS A 154 1.13 -2.33 7.90
C HIS A 154 1.13 -3.02 9.27
N LEU A 155 2.26 -2.99 9.99
CA LEU A 155 2.34 -3.54 11.36
C LEU A 155 1.43 -2.80 12.36
N THR A 156 0.99 -1.58 12.05
CA THR A 156 0.19 -0.74 12.96
C THR A 156 -1.29 -0.77 12.64
N GLN A 157 -1.67 -1.40 11.53
CA GLN A 157 -3.04 -1.38 11.06
C GLN A 157 -3.84 -2.51 11.73
N PRO A 158 -5.09 -2.25 12.14
CA PRO A 158 -5.86 -3.16 12.99
C PRO A 158 -6.52 -4.33 12.23
N PHE A 159 -6.53 -4.32 10.90
CA PHE A 159 -7.18 -5.35 10.07
C PHE A 159 -6.51 -5.48 8.70
N LEU A 160 -6.86 -6.50 7.92
CA LEU A 160 -6.35 -6.73 6.55
C LEU A 160 -7.39 -6.37 5.48
N GLY A 161 -7.03 -5.51 4.53
CA GLY A 161 -7.90 -5.16 3.41
C GLY A 161 -7.25 -4.20 2.41
N ARG A 162 -7.93 -3.92 1.29
CA ARG A 162 -7.44 -3.01 0.23
C ARG A 162 -7.15 -1.60 0.73
N VAL A 163 -7.94 -1.15 1.72
CA VAL A 163 -7.78 0.15 2.38
C VAL A 163 -6.41 0.30 3.07
N ASN A 164 -5.82 -0.79 3.54
CA ASN A 164 -4.51 -0.78 4.20
C ASN A 164 -3.41 -0.36 3.24
N GLU A 165 -3.44 -0.91 2.02
CA GLU A 165 -2.55 -0.54 0.92
C GLU A 165 -2.79 0.91 0.50
N LEU A 166 -4.05 1.36 0.42
CA LEU A 166 -4.38 2.75 0.13
C LEU A 166 -3.75 3.71 1.16
N GLU A 167 -3.85 3.41 2.45
CA GLU A 167 -3.24 4.21 3.52
C GLU A 167 -1.72 4.25 3.39
N ALA A 168 -1.09 3.10 3.10
CA ALA A 168 0.35 2.97 2.94
C ALA A 168 0.89 3.68 1.68
N TYR A 169 0.23 3.53 0.54
CA TYR A 169 0.56 4.29 -0.67
C TYR A 169 0.29 5.78 -0.50
N GLY A 170 -0.77 6.14 0.23
CA GLY A 170 -1.05 7.51 0.64
C GLY A 170 0.13 8.15 1.37
N PHE A 171 0.89 7.35 2.12
CA PHE A 171 2.12 7.78 2.77
C PHE A 171 3.27 7.96 1.78
N ASN A 172 3.42 7.08 0.82
CA ASN A 172 4.47 7.17 -0.20
C ASN A 172 4.29 8.40 -1.09
N ILE A 173 3.07 8.71 -1.52
CA ILE A 173 2.84 9.89 -2.37
C ILE A 173 3.19 11.21 -1.67
N ARG A 174 3.08 11.27 -0.32
CA ARG A 174 3.51 12.44 0.47
C ARG A 174 5.02 12.66 0.45
N SER A 175 5.81 11.64 0.12
CA SER A 175 7.27 11.77 -0.04
C SER A 175 7.67 12.19 -1.44
N SER A 176 6.90 11.81 -2.45
CA SER A 176 7.14 12.16 -3.85
C SER A 176 5.88 11.90 -4.68
N ALA A 177 5.45 12.88 -5.47
CA ALA A 177 4.35 12.71 -6.41
C ALA A 177 4.62 11.65 -7.49
N GLN A 178 5.87 11.22 -7.70
CA GLN A 178 6.16 10.10 -8.61
C GLN A 178 5.52 8.78 -8.14
N PHE A 179 5.34 8.59 -6.83
CA PHE A 179 4.62 7.41 -6.31
C PHE A 179 3.14 7.42 -6.68
N LEU A 180 2.55 8.61 -6.83
CA LEU A 180 1.17 8.76 -7.27
C LEU A 180 1.01 8.16 -8.66
N ILE A 181 1.96 8.40 -9.56
CA ILE A 181 1.97 7.82 -10.91
C ILE A 181 2.17 6.30 -10.86
N LEU A 182 3.16 5.81 -10.08
CA LEU A 182 3.43 4.36 -9.99
C LEU A 182 2.26 3.55 -9.42
N LYS A 183 1.44 4.16 -8.57
CA LYS A 183 0.26 3.55 -7.95
C LYS A 183 -1.02 4.28 -8.33
N TYR A 184 -1.04 4.82 -9.55
CA TYR A 184 -2.12 5.64 -10.09
C TYR A 184 -3.53 5.05 -9.88
N PRO A 185 -3.78 3.73 -10.06
CA PRO A 185 -5.11 3.17 -9.85
C PRO A 185 -5.75 3.49 -8.49
N TYR A 186 -4.96 3.72 -7.43
CA TYR A 186 -5.47 4.08 -6.10
C TYR A 186 -5.91 5.55 -5.97
N PHE A 187 -5.40 6.43 -6.84
CA PHE A 187 -5.62 7.88 -6.75
C PHE A 187 -6.33 8.45 -7.98
N ALA A 188 -6.46 7.66 -9.03
CA ALA A 188 -6.77 8.09 -10.38
C ALA A 188 -7.98 9.00 -10.47
N ASP A 189 -9.11 8.49 -10.01
CA ASP A 189 -10.40 9.13 -10.19
C ASP A 189 -10.52 10.41 -9.37
N VAL A 190 -9.99 10.41 -8.15
CA VAL A 190 -9.98 11.63 -7.29
C VAL A 190 -9.03 12.67 -7.87
N VAL A 191 -7.83 12.27 -8.31
CA VAL A 191 -6.88 13.19 -8.95
C VAL A 191 -7.48 13.79 -10.22
N GLN A 192 -8.05 12.95 -11.08
CA GLN A 192 -8.62 13.38 -12.35
C GLN A 192 -9.83 14.28 -12.18
N ALA A 193 -10.75 13.96 -11.26
CA ALA A 193 -11.98 14.72 -11.08
C ALA A 193 -11.79 16.06 -10.36
N TYR A 194 -10.81 16.16 -9.47
CA TYR A 194 -10.70 17.32 -8.56
C TYR A 194 -9.44 18.17 -8.75
N PHE A 195 -8.37 17.64 -9.34
CA PHE A 195 -7.07 18.31 -9.31
C PHE A 195 -6.40 18.41 -10.69
N VAL A 196 -6.38 17.34 -11.47
CA VAL A 196 -5.62 17.24 -12.73
C VAL A 196 -6.47 16.56 -13.81
N PRO A 197 -7.36 17.28 -14.51
CA PRO A 197 -8.23 16.70 -15.55
C PRO A 197 -7.46 16.00 -16.68
N GLU A 198 -6.25 16.47 -17.01
CA GLU A 198 -5.38 15.91 -18.04
C GLU A 198 -4.55 14.70 -17.59
N MET A 199 -4.90 14.07 -16.46
CA MET A 199 -4.11 13.00 -15.84
C MET A 199 -3.82 11.83 -16.79
N ASP A 200 -4.79 11.42 -17.61
CA ASP A 200 -4.61 10.35 -18.61
C ASP A 200 -3.45 10.62 -19.58
N ARG A 201 -3.27 11.89 -19.98
CA ARG A 201 -2.16 12.30 -20.85
C ARG A 201 -0.82 12.20 -20.12
N ILE A 202 -0.76 12.71 -18.88
CA ILE A 202 0.43 12.63 -18.02
C ILE A 202 0.85 11.16 -17.82
N MET A 203 -0.11 10.27 -17.57
CA MET A 203 0.13 8.83 -17.40
C MET A 203 0.65 8.18 -18.68
N LYS A 204 0.05 8.49 -19.83
CA LYS A 204 0.49 7.98 -21.14
C LYS A 204 1.93 8.40 -21.42
N ASP A 205 2.26 9.68 -21.21
CA ASP A 205 3.59 10.22 -21.45
C ASP A 205 4.62 9.62 -20.47
N TYR A 206 4.24 9.41 -19.21
CA TYR A 206 5.12 8.80 -18.21
C TYR A 206 5.50 7.35 -18.57
N PHE A 207 4.53 6.52 -18.97
CA PHE A 207 4.77 5.11 -19.27
C PHE A 207 5.28 4.85 -20.69
N ALA A 208 5.19 5.83 -21.60
CA ALA A 208 5.82 5.77 -22.92
C ALA A 208 7.35 5.85 -22.86
N ARG A 209 7.93 6.26 -21.72
CA ARG A 209 9.38 6.36 -21.54
C ARG A 209 10.04 5.00 -21.62
N THR A 210 11.12 4.92 -22.40
CA THR A 210 11.89 3.70 -22.61
C THR A 210 12.50 3.19 -21.31
N ILE A 211 12.51 1.87 -21.18
CA ILE A 211 13.18 1.12 -20.12
C ILE A 211 14.19 0.16 -20.73
N ARG A 212 15.18 -0.24 -19.95
CA ARG A 212 16.18 -1.23 -20.33
C ARG A 212 15.82 -2.59 -19.73
N GLU A 213 15.27 -3.48 -20.57
CA GLU A 213 14.82 -4.82 -20.17
C GLU A 213 15.96 -5.79 -19.86
N ASP A 214 17.19 -5.48 -20.32
CA ASP A 214 18.40 -6.25 -20.04
C ASP A 214 18.90 -6.10 -18.60
N LEU A 215 18.40 -5.10 -17.87
CA LEU A 215 18.81 -4.82 -16.49
C LEU A 215 18.00 -5.61 -15.46
N LYS A 216 18.61 -5.84 -14.29
CA LYS A 216 17.95 -6.43 -13.12
C LYS A 216 17.10 -5.42 -12.33
N VAL A 217 17.10 -4.16 -12.74
CA VAL A 217 16.29 -3.10 -12.11
C VAL A 217 14.84 -3.21 -12.58
N PRO A 218 13.84 -3.32 -11.69
CA PRO A 218 12.43 -3.41 -12.07
C PRO A 218 11.99 -2.21 -12.90
N ARG A 219 11.02 -2.43 -13.81
CA ARG A 219 10.49 -1.41 -14.71
C ARG A 219 10.01 -0.17 -13.95
N GLU A 220 9.31 -0.39 -12.84
CA GLU A 220 8.77 0.65 -11.97
C GLU A 220 9.87 1.50 -11.35
N VAL A 221 10.98 0.86 -10.93
CA VAL A 221 12.14 1.55 -10.37
C VAL A 221 12.86 2.36 -11.46
N GLN A 222 12.97 1.82 -12.68
CA GLN A 222 13.54 2.55 -13.81
C GLN A 222 12.69 3.78 -14.16
N TRP A 223 11.37 3.64 -14.23
CA TRP A 223 10.47 4.78 -14.47
C TRP A 223 10.58 5.86 -13.39
N PHE A 224 10.77 5.46 -12.13
CA PHE A 224 10.94 6.40 -11.02
C PHE A 224 12.27 7.17 -11.10
N LEU A 225 13.36 6.48 -11.45
CA LEU A 225 14.70 7.06 -11.56
C LEU A 225 14.88 7.93 -12.80
N ASN A 226 14.28 7.53 -13.92
CA ASN A 226 14.41 8.27 -15.17
C ASN A 226 13.72 9.64 -15.06
N ARG A 227 14.32 10.66 -15.69
CA ARG A 227 13.75 12.01 -15.71
C ARG A 227 12.32 11.98 -16.24
N PHE A 228 11.47 12.78 -15.62
CA PHE A 228 10.09 13.02 -16.07
C PHE A 228 9.86 14.52 -16.24
N ASP A 229 8.77 14.89 -16.92
CA ASP A 229 8.41 16.29 -17.15
C ASP A 229 8.20 17.03 -15.81
N GLU A 230 9.00 18.06 -15.59
CA GLU A 230 9.00 18.84 -14.35
C GLU A 230 7.68 19.61 -14.16
N THR A 231 7.06 20.03 -15.26
CA THR A 231 5.77 20.73 -15.23
C THR A 231 4.67 19.80 -14.73
N ALA A 232 4.59 18.58 -15.27
CA ALA A 232 3.67 17.55 -14.82
C ALA A 232 3.95 17.18 -13.35
N LEU A 233 5.21 16.96 -12.96
CA LEU A 233 5.55 16.67 -11.57
C LEU A 233 5.07 17.75 -10.61
N LYS A 234 5.28 19.03 -10.94
CA LYS A 234 4.82 20.15 -10.10
C LYS A 234 3.30 20.17 -9.94
N LYS A 235 2.54 19.87 -11.00
CA LYS A 235 1.07 19.74 -10.93
C LYS A 235 0.67 18.58 -10.02
N LEU A 236 1.36 17.46 -10.10
CA LEU A 236 1.08 16.30 -9.25
C LEU A 236 1.46 16.55 -7.79
N ASP A 237 2.53 17.28 -7.51
CA ASP A 237 2.88 17.70 -6.14
C ASP A 237 1.77 18.58 -5.54
N GLN A 238 1.19 19.49 -6.33
CA GLN A 238 0.03 20.29 -5.90
C GLN A 238 -1.20 19.40 -5.64
N ALA A 239 -1.46 18.42 -6.50
CA ALA A 239 -2.54 17.46 -6.27
C ALA A 239 -2.31 16.64 -4.99
N VAL A 240 -1.08 16.16 -4.74
CA VAL A 240 -0.71 15.46 -3.50
C VAL A 240 -1.00 16.32 -2.27
N ALA A 241 -0.68 17.62 -2.31
CA ALA A 241 -1.02 18.52 -1.21
C ALA A 241 -2.53 18.57 -0.94
N GLY A 242 -3.36 18.59 -1.98
CA GLY A 242 -4.82 18.50 -1.88
C GLY A 242 -5.34 17.13 -1.40
N LEU A 243 -4.59 16.04 -1.65
CA LEU A 243 -4.93 14.70 -1.17
C LEU A 243 -4.61 14.50 0.32
N ILE A 244 -3.73 15.29 0.93
CA ILE A 244 -3.31 15.10 2.33
C ILE A 244 -4.51 15.08 3.29
N PRO A 245 -5.43 16.06 3.29
CA PRO A 245 -6.61 16.03 4.15
C PRO A 245 -7.51 14.82 3.89
N LEU A 246 -7.66 14.42 2.62
CA LEU A 246 -8.46 13.24 2.26
C LEU A 246 -7.84 11.97 2.85
N LEU A 247 -6.53 11.82 2.74
CA LEU A 247 -5.81 10.67 3.28
C LEU A 247 -5.79 10.64 4.81
N GLN A 248 -5.85 11.80 5.47
CA GLN A 248 -6.05 11.86 6.92
C GLN A 248 -7.43 11.32 7.31
N GLU A 249 -8.46 11.66 6.54
CA GLU A 249 -9.81 11.11 6.74
C GLU A 249 -9.86 9.60 6.44
N VAL A 250 -9.18 9.12 5.39
CA VAL A 250 -8.99 7.69 5.12
C VAL A 250 -8.37 6.98 6.33
N SER A 251 -7.25 7.50 6.86
CA SER A 251 -6.60 6.96 8.05
C SER A 251 -7.54 6.93 9.27
N ARG A 252 -8.33 7.99 9.48
CA ARG A 252 -9.28 8.07 10.58
C ARG A 252 -10.36 6.99 10.45
N LEU A 253 -11.02 6.92 9.30
CA LEU A 253 -12.07 5.93 9.01
C LEU A 253 -11.56 4.50 9.10
N ASN A 254 -10.36 4.23 8.57
CA ASN A 254 -9.76 2.90 8.62
C ASN A 254 -9.46 2.47 10.07
N ARG A 255 -9.12 3.41 10.96
CA ARG A 255 -8.85 3.10 12.37
C ARG A 255 -10.12 2.95 13.20
N GLU A 256 -11.13 3.78 12.95
CA GLU A 256 -12.40 3.72 13.68
C GLU A 256 -13.28 2.55 13.22
N HIS A 257 -13.23 2.20 11.94
CA HIS A 257 -14.11 1.21 11.32
C HIS A 257 -13.38 0.23 10.39
N PRO A 258 -12.31 -0.45 10.85
CA PRO A 258 -11.43 -1.23 9.99
C PRO A 258 -12.13 -2.34 9.21
N LEU A 259 -12.97 -3.14 9.89
CA LEU A 259 -13.70 -4.25 9.27
C LEU A 259 -14.66 -3.74 8.20
N LYS A 260 -15.40 -2.67 8.48
CA LYS A 260 -16.37 -2.08 7.56
C LYS A 260 -15.70 -1.42 6.36
N ALA A 261 -14.58 -0.72 6.59
CA ALA A 261 -13.77 -0.11 5.54
C ALA A 261 -13.23 -1.16 4.56
N ALA A 262 -12.66 -2.24 5.10
CA ALA A 262 -12.18 -3.36 4.30
C ALA A 262 -13.32 -4.07 3.57
N TYR A 263 -14.44 -4.35 4.26
CA TYR A 263 -15.61 -4.98 3.68
C TYR A 263 -16.15 -4.21 2.48
N TRP A 264 -16.35 -2.90 2.61
CA TRP A 264 -16.87 -2.09 1.51
C TRP A 264 -15.93 -2.05 0.31
N SER A 265 -14.62 -1.93 0.55
CA SER A 265 -13.61 -1.93 -0.51
C SER A 265 -13.58 -3.26 -1.26
N ASP A 266 -13.63 -4.39 -0.54
CA ASP A 266 -13.62 -5.73 -1.12
C ASP A 266 -14.95 -6.07 -1.82
N ARG A 267 -16.09 -5.72 -1.21
CA ARG A 267 -17.44 -5.90 -1.77
C ARG A 267 -17.60 -5.18 -3.10
N LEU A 268 -17.13 -3.94 -3.18
CA LEU A 268 -17.23 -3.15 -4.40
C LEU A 268 -16.09 -3.41 -5.38
N GLY A 269 -15.01 -4.07 -4.95
CA GLY A 269 -13.80 -4.25 -5.73
C GLY A 269 -13.10 -2.92 -6.07
N ILE A 270 -13.26 -1.90 -5.21
CA ILE A 270 -12.73 -0.55 -5.43
C ILE A 270 -11.64 -0.27 -4.39
N ASP A 271 -10.38 -0.27 -4.83
CA ASP A 271 -9.21 -0.05 -3.97
C ASP A 271 -9.19 1.35 -3.34
N ALA A 272 -9.71 2.35 -4.06
CA ALA A 272 -9.71 3.76 -3.68
C ALA A 272 -10.96 4.19 -2.90
N PHE A 273 -11.86 3.27 -2.54
CA PHE A 273 -13.23 3.61 -2.12
C PHE A 273 -13.27 4.64 -0.97
N LEU A 274 -12.46 4.45 0.07
CA LEU A 274 -12.42 5.41 1.19
C LEU A 274 -11.84 6.76 0.80
N LEU A 275 -10.91 6.82 -0.16
CA LEU A 275 -10.40 8.08 -0.68
C LEU A 275 -11.50 8.84 -1.43
N GLU A 276 -12.31 8.13 -2.22
CA GLU A 276 -13.43 8.69 -2.96
C GLU A 276 -14.52 9.21 -2.01
N LEU A 277 -14.84 8.46 -0.94
CA LEU A 277 -15.73 8.92 0.12
C LEU A 277 -15.19 10.17 0.85
N SER A 278 -13.89 10.20 1.13
CA SER A 278 -13.23 11.35 1.74
C SER A 278 -13.28 12.58 0.82
N ALA A 279 -13.12 12.38 -0.49
CA ALA A 279 -13.23 13.45 -1.49
C ALA A 279 -14.63 14.07 -1.52
N VAL A 280 -15.70 13.27 -1.56
CA VAL A 280 -17.08 13.82 -1.58
C VAL A 280 -17.49 14.50 -0.27
N LYS A 281 -16.86 14.12 0.84
CA LYS A 281 -17.03 14.76 2.15
C LYS A 281 -16.34 16.13 2.20
N LEU A 282 -15.08 16.19 1.76
CA LEU A 282 -14.21 17.33 2.03
C LEU A 282 -14.10 18.34 0.88
N LEU A 283 -14.45 17.95 -0.35
CA LEU A 283 -14.30 18.77 -1.55
C LEU A 283 -15.65 19.14 -2.18
N PRO A 284 -15.74 20.29 -2.87
CA PRO A 284 -16.89 20.60 -3.73
C PRO A 284 -17.08 19.54 -4.80
N LEU A 285 -18.31 19.10 -5.03
CA LEU A 285 -18.59 18.09 -6.05
C LEU A 285 -18.25 18.60 -7.47
N PRO A 286 -17.69 17.74 -8.35
CA PRO A 286 -17.45 18.10 -9.74
C PRO A 286 -18.76 18.50 -10.45
N GLU A 287 -18.68 19.42 -11.41
CA GLU A 287 -19.88 19.90 -12.12
C GLU A 287 -20.52 18.82 -12.99
N VAL A 288 -21.86 18.79 -12.97
CA VAL A 288 -22.67 17.88 -13.77
C VAL A 288 -23.61 18.70 -14.64
N THR A 289 -23.47 18.58 -15.96
CA THR A 289 -24.25 19.35 -16.95
C THR A 289 -25.33 18.52 -17.65
N VAL A 290 -25.50 17.25 -17.28
CA VAL A 290 -26.54 16.39 -17.83
C VAL A 290 -27.92 16.68 -17.23
N SER A 291 -28.98 16.31 -17.95
CA SER A 291 -30.36 16.43 -17.47
C SER A 291 -30.64 15.62 -16.21
N ASP A 292 -31.64 16.02 -15.41
CA ASP A 292 -32.06 15.28 -14.22
C ASP A 292 -32.51 13.85 -14.55
N LYS A 293 -33.15 13.65 -15.71
CA LYS A 293 -33.51 12.31 -16.20
C LYS A 293 -32.26 11.44 -16.40
N THR A 294 -31.21 12.00 -17.00
CA THR A 294 -29.93 11.29 -17.18
C THR A 294 -29.26 11.01 -15.84
N ARG A 295 -29.28 11.98 -14.91
CA ARG A 295 -28.74 11.81 -13.56
C ARG A 295 -29.44 10.68 -12.81
N ALA A 296 -30.77 10.66 -12.79
CA ALA A 296 -31.55 9.61 -12.12
C ALA A 296 -31.28 8.22 -12.71
N GLN A 297 -31.15 8.12 -14.04
CA GLN A 297 -30.79 6.87 -14.71
C GLN A 297 -29.37 6.40 -14.37
N ALA A 298 -28.41 7.33 -14.26
CA ALA A 298 -27.06 6.97 -13.85
C ALA A 298 -27.04 6.47 -12.40
N PHE A 299 -27.77 7.12 -11.51
CA PHE A 299 -27.84 6.72 -10.11
C PHE A 299 -28.51 5.35 -9.95
N SER A 300 -29.52 5.01 -10.77
CA SER A 300 -30.09 3.67 -10.73
C SER A 300 -29.10 2.59 -11.17
N ILE A 301 -28.21 2.89 -12.12
CA ILE A 301 -27.14 1.97 -12.54
C ILE A 301 -26.12 1.79 -11.43
N PHE A 302 -25.67 2.89 -10.81
CA PHE A 302 -24.74 2.82 -9.68
C PHE A 302 -25.34 2.03 -8.52
N GLU A 303 -26.58 2.31 -8.13
CA GLU A 303 -27.25 1.57 -7.04
C GLU A 303 -27.36 0.08 -7.36
N LEU A 304 -27.75 -0.28 -8.58
CA LEU A 304 -27.84 -1.67 -9.01
C LEU A 304 -26.50 -2.40 -8.89
N GLN A 305 -25.41 -1.76 -9.31
CA GLN A 305 -24.08 -2.38 -9.27
C GLN A 305 -23.49 -2.41 -7.86
N MET A 306 -23.63 -1.34 -7.09
CA MET A 306 -23.08 -1.23 -5.74
C MET A 306 -23.90 -1.98 -4.68
N SER A 307 -25.10 -2.44 -5.03
CA SER A 307 -25.90 -3.34 -4.19
C SER A 307 -25.50 -4.81 -4.32
N LYS A 308 -24.67 -5.19 -5.29
CA LYS A 308 -24.20 -6.57 -5.44
C LYS A 308 -23.16 -6.95 -4.38
N ASP A 309 -23.17 -8.21 -3.97
CA ASP A 309 -22.33 -8.81 -2.91
C ASP A 309 -21.58 -10.07 -3.37
N ASP A 310 -21.70 -10.45 -4.64
CA ASP A 310 -21.04 -11.59 -5.27
C ASP A 310 -19.51 -11.56 -5.18
N ASN A 311 -18.88 -10.38 -5.07
CA ASN A 311 -17.45 -10.31 -4.75
C ASN A 311 -17.14 -10.92 -3.37
N THR A 312 -17.93 -10.58 -2.35
CA THR A 312 -17.75 -11.10 -1.00
C THR A 312 -18.35 -12.48 -0.81
N ARG A 313 -19.41 -12.83 -1.53
CA ARG A 313 -20.11 -14.11 -1.39
C ARG A 313 -19.53 -15.23 -2.24
N LEU A 314 -19.13 -14.92 -3.48
CA LEU A 314 -18.68 -15.91 -4.47
C LEU A 314 -17.18 -15.80 -4.77
N GLY A 315 -16.48 -14.80 -4.21
CA GLY A 315 -15.05 -14.59 -4.42
C GLY A 315 -14.70 -13.96 -5.77
N TYR A 316 -15.67 -13.32 -6.44
CA TYR A 316 -15.37 -12.52 -7.63
C TYR A 316 -14.55 -11.26 -7.29
N VAL A 317 -13.85 -10.73 -8.30
CA VAL A 317 -13.07 -9.49 -8.19
C VAL A 317 -13.52 -8.55 -9.28
N ILE A 318 -14.69 -7.95 -9.08
CA ILE A 318 -15.30 -7.01 -10.04
C ILE A 318 -15.30 -5.61 -9.45
N ASP A 319 -14.70 -4.66 -10.15
CA ASP A 319 -14.75 -3.23 -9.83
C ASP A 319 -16.12 -2.66 -10.25
N ARG A 320 -17.02 -2.49 -9.28
CA ARG A 320 -18.42 -2.07 -9.51
C ARG A 320 -18.55 -0.67 -10.06
N LYS A 321 -17.60 0.21 -9.75
CA LYS A 321 -17.54 1.54 -10.35
C LYS A 321 -17.20 1.42 -11.83
N LYS A 322 -16.16 0.69 -12.21
CA LYS A 322 -15.80 0.50 -13.63
C LYS A 322 -16.92 -0.16 -14.42
N GLU A 323 -17.58 -1.19 -13.87
CA GLU A 323 -18.74 -1.83 -14.52
C GLU A 323 -19.88 -0.84 -14.76
N SER A 324 -20.17 0.01 -13.78
CA SER A 324 -21.20 1.07 -13.89
C SER A 324 -20.82 2.11 -14.96
N LEU A 325 -19.59 2.62 -14.92
CA LEU A 325 -19.09 3.62 -15.88
C LEU A 325 -19.09 3.07 -17.31
N MET A 326 -18.76 1.79 -17.49
CA MET A 326 -18.82 1.10 -18.77
C MET A 326 -20.28 0.92 -19.24
N THR A 327 -21.19 0.53 -18.34
CA THR A 327 -22.61 0.42 -18.65
C THR A 327 -23.19 1.75 -19.12
N LEU A 328 -22.81 2.86 -18.49
CA LEU A 328 -23.18 4.19 -18.95
C LEU A 328 -22.57 4.48 -20.34
N LYS A 329 -21.25 4.30 -20.50
CA LYS A 329 -20.57 4.57 -21.78
C LYS A 329 -21.23 3.90 -22.98
N TYR A 330 -21.64 2.62 -22.86
CA TYR A 330 -22.18 1.85 -23.99
C TYR A 330 -23.70 1.73 -24.02
N GLY A 331 -24.37 1.90 -22.87
CA GLY A 331 -25.80 1.65 -22.73
C GLY A 331 -26.65 2.89 -22.51
N LYS A 332 -26.13 3.96 -21.87
CA LYS A 332 -26.89 5.17 -21.49
C LYS A 332 -25.97 6.38 -21.27
N SER A 333 -26.16 7.46 -22.03
CA SER A 333 -25.46 8.76 -21.88
C SER A 333 -25.23 9.17 -20.40
N PRO A 334 -24.13 9.88 -20.07
CA PRO A 334 -23.26 10.66 -20.97
C PRO A 334 -22.09 9.89 -21.59
N ALA A 335 -21.74 10.25 -22.83
CA ALA A 335 -20.56 9.74 -23.55
C ALA A 335 -19.24 10.33 -23.04
N ASP A 336 -19.28 11.50 -22.40
CA ASP A 336 -18.12 12.10 -21.75
C ASP A 336 -17.74 11.35 -20.46
N ALA A 337 -16.46 10.99 -20.34
CA ALA A 337 -15.91 10.32 -19.18
C ALA A 337 -15.93 11.20 -17.93
N ALA A 338 -15.62 12.50 -18.07
CA ALA A 338 -15.63 13.43 -16.95
C ALA A 338 -17.04 13.55 -16.35
N GLN A 339 -18.07 13.68 -17.20
CA GLN A 339 -19.47 13.69 -16.74
C GLN A 339 -19.90 12.39 -16.07
N ARG A 340 -19.48 11.21 -16.59
CA ARG A 340 -19.78 9.93 -15.91
C ARG A 340 -19.14 9.83 -14.53
N LEU A 341 -17.88 10.27 -14.41
CA LEU A 341 -17.16 10.25 -13.15
C LEU A 341 -17.72 11.28 -12.15
N ALA A 342 -18.09 12.48 -12.62
CA ALA A 342 -18.79 13.47 -11.81
C ALA A 342 -20.11 12.91 -11.25
N LEU A 343 -20.93 12.26 -12.08
CA LEU A 343 -22.15 11.58 -11.64
C LEU A 343 -21.88 10.52 -10.56
N TYR A 344 -20.78 9.78 -10.66
CA TYR A 344 -20.38 8.81 -9.65
C TYR A 344 -20.10 9.48 -8.28
N PHE A 345 -19.35 10.59 -8.25
CA PHE A 345 -19.10 11.33 -7.01
C PHE A 345 -20.37 11.93 -6.41
N HIS A 346 -21.30 12.42 -7.24
CA HIS A 346 -22.61 12.87 -6.75
C HIS A 346 -23.42 11.71 -6.15
N PHE A 347 -23.40 10.53 -6.80
CA PHE A 347 -24.04 9.34 -6.27
C PHE A 347 -23.44 8.93 -4.92
N LEU A 348 -22.12 8.91 -4.78
CA LEU A 348 -21.46 8.61 -3.50
C LEU A 348 -21.91 9.57 -2.39
N LYS A 349 -21.99 10.88 -2.69
CA LYS A 349 -22.49 11.86 -1.72
C LYS A 349 -23.93 11.56 -1.28
N GLN A 350 -24.82 11.25 -2.23
CA GLN A 350 -26.20 10.90 -1.88
C GLN A 350 -26.31 9.60 -1.08
N ARG A 351 -25.49 8.61 -1.41
CA ARG A 351 -25.65 7.23 -0.91
C ARG A 351 -24.93 6.97 0.41
N PHE A 352 -23.80 7.65 0.64
CA PHE A 352 -22.88 7.33 1.73
C PHE A 352 -22.63 8.49 2.68
N LEU A 353 -23.25 9.66 2.50
CA LEU A 353 -23.20 10.74 3.48
C LEU A 353 -24.59 10.98 4.07
N ASP A 354 -24.65 11.23 5.38
CA ASP A 354 -25.86 11.69 6.05
C ASP A 354 -26.09 13.20 5.84
N SER A 355 -27.18 13.72 6.43
CA SER A 355 -27.52 15.15 6.39
C SER A 355 -26.50 16.06 7.05
N GLU A 356 -25.65 15.51 7.94
CA GLU A 356 -24.58 16.24 8.63
C GLU A 356 -23.24 16.14 7.88
N GLY A 357 -23.18 15.35 6.80
CA GLY A 357 -21.97 15.12 6.02
C GLY A 357 -21.04 14.06 6.60
N ASN A 358 -21.51 13.24 7.55
CA ASN A 358 -20.74 12.11 8.06
C ASN A 358 -20.82 10.93 7.08
N ILE A 359 -19.69 10.21 6.96
CA ILE A 359 -19.61 9.02 6.09
C ILE A 359 -20.28 7.83 6.78
N LEU A 360 -21.21 7.21 6.06
CA LEU A 360 -22.00 6.07 6.48
C LEU A 360 -21.40 4.77 5.93
N LEU A 361 -20.67 4.04 6.78
CA LEU A 361 -20.17 2.69 6.48
C LEU A 361 -21.11 1.60 7.02
N GLY A 362 -22.43 1.84 6.98
CA GLY A 362 -23.44 0.86 7.38
C GLY A 362 -23.30 -0.44 6.58
N VAL A 363 -23.53 -1.58 7.22
CA VAL A 363 -23.45 -2.89 6.56
C VAL A 363 -24.86 -3.27 6.09
N PRO A 364 -25.08 -3.50 4.78
CA PRO A 364 -26.40 -3.81 4.25
C PRO A 364 -26.85 -5.24 4.59
N ASP A 365 -25.93 -6.21 4.58
CA ASP A 365 -26.19 -7.61 4.93
C ASP A 365 -25.26 -8.06 6.08
N PRO A 366 -25.78 -8.17 7.31
CA PRO A 366 -24.99 -8.62 8.46
C PRO A 366 -24.48 -10.05 8.35
N VAL A 367 -25.14 -10.93 7.59
CA VAL A 367 -24.71 -12.32 7.38
C VAL A 367 -23.51 -12.34 6.44
N ASP A 368 -23.60 -11.67 5.29
CA ASP A 368 -22.48 -11.56 4.34
C ASP A 368 -21.25 -10.92 5.00
N PHE A 369 -21.44 -9.89 5.83
CA PHE A 369 -20.35 -9.26 6.56
C PHE A 369 -19.66 -10.20 7.56
N ARG A 370 -20.42 -11.01 8.32
CA ARG A 370 -19.83 -12.03 9.19
C ARG A 370 -19.04 -13.06 8.39
N ASN A 371 -19.61 -13.57 7.29
CA ASN A 371 -18.93 -14.52 6.41
C ASN A 371 -17.64 -13.93 5.81
N PHE A 372 -17.64 -12.63 5.47
CA PHE A 372 -16.44 -11.92 5.02
C PHE A 372 -15.35 -11.92 6.10
N VAL A 373 -15.69 -11.56 7.34
CA VAL A 373 -14.72 -11.55 8.45
C VAL A 373 -14.19 -12.95 8.72
N GLU A 374 -15.06 -13.96 8.77
CA GLU A 374 -14.67 -15.36 8.94
C GLU A 374 -13.72 -15.84 7.84
N ARG A 375 -13.98 -15.47 6.57
CA ARG A 375 -13.06 -15.80 5.47
C ARG A 375 -11.69 -15.14 5.66
N LYS A 376 -11.63 -13.87 6.08
CA LYS A 376 -10.35 -13.19 6.37
C LYS A 376 -9.61 -13.89 7.50
N ILE A 377 -10.30 -14.32 8.56
CA ILE A 377 -9.72 -15.12 9.64
C ILE A 377 -9.13 -16.42 9.07
N GLN A 378 -9.86 -17.15 8.23
CA GLN A 378 -9.39 -18.40 7.60
C GLN A 378 -8.17 -18.18 6.69
N GLU A 379 -8.10 -17.06 5.97
CA GLU A 379 -6.91 -16.68 5.18
C GLU A 379 -5.69 -16.50 6.09
N VAL A 380 -5.87 -15.85 7.23
CA VAL A 380 -4.82 -15.66 8.24
C VAL A 380 -4.42 -17.00 8.89
N GLU A 381 -5.37 -17.88 9.21
CA GLU A 381 -5.10 -19.22 9.74
C GLU A 381 -4.27 -20.06 8.77
N LYS A 382 -4.59 -20.02 7.47
CA LYS A 382 -3.80 -20.68 6.41
C LYS A 382 -2.37 -20.13 6.35
N MET A 383 -2.21 -18.81 6.48
CA MET A 383 -0.90 -18.17 6.53
C MET A 383 -0.12 -18.58 7.78
N VAL A 384 -0.73 -18.58 8.97
CA VAL A 384 -0.11 -19.03 10.22
C VAL A 384 0.30 -20.49 10.17
N ALA A 385 -0.45 -21.34 9.47
CA ALA A 385 -0.12 -22.75 9.27
C ALA A 385 1.09 -22.97 8.33
N TYR A 386 1.45 -21.98 7.50
CA TYR A 386 2.55 -22.11 6.54
C TYR A 386 3.86 -22.53 7.23
N PRO A 387 4.57 -23.58 6.77
CA PRO A 387 5.79 -24.08 7.42
C PRO A 387 6.91 -23.03 7.56
N GLY A 388 7.01 -22.06 6.63
CA GLY A 388 8.04 -21.02 6.66
C GLY A 388 7.81 -19.89 7.66
N MET A 389 6.72 -19.93 8.42
CA MET A 389 6.44 -18.98 9.50
C MET A 389 7.34 -19.20 10.71
N THR A 390 7.95 -18.13 11.22
CA THR A 390 8.71 -18.15 12.47
C THR A 390 7.79 -18.27 13.68
N ALA A 391 8.35 -18.62 14.83
CA ALA A 391 7.58 -18.68 16.09
C ALA A 391 6.97 -17.30 16.45
N ILE A 392 7.68 -16.21 16.17
CA ILE A 392 7.19 -14.83 16.42
C ILE A 392 5.99 -14.53 15.53
N GLU A 393 6.07 -14.86 14.24
CA GLU A 393 4.97 -14.64 13.31
C GLU A 393 3.75 -15.50 13.65
N ARG A 394 3.94 -16.77 14.04
CA ARG A 394 2.83 -17.63 14.47
C ARG A 394 2.14 -17.09 15.72
N GLN A 395 2.92 -16.65 16.71
CA GLN A 395 2.36 -16.06 17.94
C GLN A 395 1.56 -14.79 17.63
N ALA A 396 2.15 -13.89 16.85
CA ALA A 396 1.50 -12.63 16.48
C ALA A 396 0.26 -12.86 15.60
N GLY A 397 0.33 -13.83 14.68
CA GLY A 397 -0.81 -14.23 13.86
C GLY A 397 -1.95 -14.84 14.65
N GLN A 398 -1.66 -15.67 15.65
CA GLN A 398 -2.69 -16.16 16.56
C GLN A 398 -3.34 -15.02 17.35
N ALA A 399 -2.54 -14.09 17.88
CA ALA A 399 -3.08 -12.91 18.58
C ALA A 399 -3.95 -12.04 17.67
N PHE A 400 -3.56 -11.91 16.40
CA PHE A 400 -4.33 -11.20 15.38
C PHE A 400 -5.66 -11.90 15.08
N ILE A 401 -5.67 -13.23 14.94
CA ILE A 401 -6.90 -14.03 14.79
C ILE A 401 -7.84 -13.82 15.98
N GLU A 402 -7.34 -13.92 17.21
CA GLU A 402 -8.17 -13.72 18.41
C GLU A 402 -8.71 -12.29 18.53
N ALA A 403 -8.01 -11.29 18.00
CA ALA A 403 -8.49 -9.90 18.01
C ALA A 403 -9.62 -9.64 16.98
N MET A 404 -9.80 -10.53 15.99
CA MET A 404 -10.84 -10.41 14.95
C MET A 404 -12.10 -11.23 15.25
N LYS A 405 -12.03 -12.19 16.18
CA LYS A 405 -13.17 -12.95 16.69
C LYS A 405 -13.92 -12.11 17.71
#